data_AF-A0AAE4Z743-F1
#
_entry.id   AF-A0AAE4Z743-F1
#
_cell.length_a   1.000
_cell.length_b   1.000
_cell.length_c   1.000
_cell.angle_alpha   90.00
_cell.angle_beta   90.00
_cell.angle_gamma   90.00
#
_symmetry.space_group_name_H-M   'P 1'
#
loop_
_entity.id
_entity.type
_entity.pdbx_description
1 polymer ?
#
loop_
_entity_poly.entity_id
_entity_poly.type
_entity_poly.pdbx_seq_one_letter_code
_entity_poly.pdbx_strand_id
1 'polypeptide(L)'
;MNRRDLLMRIAGGLLIVVALAWFAYVNSGEQVDVDFGLFAIRSVSLSLVIYGAIVVGMVFMLAVSLRGDVRTGKALERYDQIAADVLRDIEEDGESVEREVVKKEAEKT
;
A
#
# COMPACT_ATOMS: atom_id res chain seq x y z
N MET A 1 -12.94 20.19 -0.62
CA MET A 1 -12.05 20.30 -1.80
C MET A 1 -12.68 21.29 -2.77
N ASN A 2 -12.00 22.39 -3.10
CA ASN A 2 -12.61 23.48 -3.88
C ASN A 2 -12.73 23.07 -5.36
N ARG A 3 -13.81 23.50 -6.04
CA ARG A 3 -14.00 23.23 -7.48
C ARG A 3 -12.83 23.73 -8.33
N ARG A 4 -12.18 24.83 -7.91
CA ARG A 4 -10.97 25.36 -8.56
C ARG A 4 -9.78 24.40 -8.45
N ASP A 5 -9.59 23.76 -7.29
CA ASP A 5 -8.51 22.78 -7.10
C ASP A 5 -8.74 21.53 -7.95
N LEU A 6 -9.99 21.06 -8.02
CA LEU A 6 -10.35 19.93 -8.89
C LEU A 6 -10.08 20.27 -10.36
N LEU A 7 -10.49 21.46 -10.82
CA LEU A 7 -10.26 21.91 -12.19
C LEU A 7 -8.77 22.08 -12.51
N MET A 8 -7.97 22.63 -11.58
CA MET A 8 -6.51 22.72 -11.76
C MET A 8 -5.86 21.34 -11.84
N ARG A 9 -6.31 20.38 -11.02
CA ARG A 9 -5.82 18.99 -11.09
C ARG A 9 -6.17 18.32 -12.40
N ILE A 10 -7.42 18.46 -12.86
CA ILE A 10 -7.87 17.91 -14.14
C ILE A 10 -7.11 18.55 -15.30
N ALA A 11 -7.01 19.88 -15.32
CA ALA A 11 -6.31 20.61 -16.38
C ALA A 11 -4.81 20.28 -16.40
N GLY A 12 -4.17 20.19 -15.22
CA GLY A 12 -2.78 19.77 -15.09
C GLY A 12 -2.57 18.33 -15.57
N GLY A 13 -3.45 17.41 -15.18
CA GLY A 13 -3.42 16.03 -15.66
C GLY A 13 -3.60 15.94 -17.18
N LEU A 14 -4.53 16.71 -17.74
CA LEU A 14 -4.76 16.76 -19.19
C LEU A 14 -3.53 17.29 -19.93
N LEU A 15 -2.90 18.35 -19.41
CA LEU A 15 -1.66 18.91 -19.97
C LEU A 15 -0.53 17.88 -20.01
N ILE A 16 -0.36 17.11 -18.93
CA ILE A 16 0.64 16.03 -18.88
C ILE A 16 0.35 14.97 -19.95
N VAL A 17 -0.91 14.54 -20.08
CA VAL A 17 -1.31 13.55 -21.09
C VAL A 17 -1.03 14.05 -22.50
N VAL A 18 -1.34 15.32 -22.80
CA VAL A 18 -1.07 15.93 -24.11
C VAL A 18 0.43 16.03 -24.38
N ALA A 19 1.23 16.46 -23.40
CA ALA A 19 2.68 16.54 -23.53
C ALA A 19 3.32 15.16 -23.78
N LEU A 20 2.83 14.13 -23.10
CA LEU A 20 3.23 12.74 -23.27
C LEU A 20 2.86 12.20 -24.66
N ALA A 21 1.64 12.48 -25.13
CA ALA A 21 1.20 12.09 -26.47
C ALA A 21 2.02 12.78 -27.57
N TRP A 22 2.31 14.07 -27.40
CA TRP A 22 3.18 14.83 -28.30
C TRP A 22 4.60 14.25 -28.32
N PHE A 23 5.19 13.99 -27.15
CA PHE A 23 6.48 13.34 -27.03
C PHE A 23 6.50 11.99 -27.76
N ALA A 24 5.47 11.17 -27.58
CA ALA A 24 5.35 9.88 -28.25
C ALA A 24 5.26 10.02 -29.77
N TYR A 25 4.51 11.02 -30.26
CA TYR A 25 4.38 11.30 -31.69
C TYR A 25 5.72 11.69 -32.31
N VAL A 26 6.44 12.64 -31.69
CA VAL A 26 7.75 13.12 -32.18
C VAL A 26 8.80 12.01 -32.17
N ASN A 27 8.78 11.16 -31.13
CA ASN A 27 9.77 10.08 -30.96
C ASN A 27 9.29 8.73 -31.50
N SER A 28 8.18 8.68 -32.25
CA SER A 28 7.61 7.43 -32.78
C SER A 28 8.52 6.76 -33.81
N GLY A 29 9.29 7.56 -34.56
CA GLY A 29 10.25 7.08 -35.55
C GLY A 29 11.60 6.66 -34.98
N GLU A 30 11.87 6.96 -33.70
CA GLU A 30 13.15 6.64 -33.08
C GLU A 30 13.12 5.21 -32.52
N GLN A 31 13.97 4.36 -33.07
CA GLN A 31 14.09 2.96 -32.69
C GLN A 31 15.36 2.77 -31.87
N VAL A 32 15.25 1.98 -30.81
CA VAL A 32 16.32 1.71 -29.86
C VAL A 32 16.48 0.22 -29.71
N ASP A 33 17.72 -0.21 -29.61
CA ASP A 33 18.06 -1.57 -29.22
C ASP A 33 18.17 -1.60 -27.70
N VAL A 34 17.31 -2.38 -27.05
CA VAL A 34 17.30 -2.55 -25.60
C VAL A 34 17.97 -3.85 -25.26
N ASP A 35 19.14 -3.78 -24.61
CA ASP A 35 19.86 -4.95 -24.14
C ASP A 35 19.61 -5.14 -22.64
N PHE A 36 19.00 -6.27 -22.29
CA PHE A 36 18.74 -6.68 -20.90
C PHE A 36 19.84 -7.62 -20.36
N GLY A 37 20.95 -7.77 -21.08
CA GLY A 37 22.09 -8.62 -20.73
C GLY A 37 21.89 -10.10 -21.07
N LEU A 38 20.70 -10.65 -20.85
CA LEU A 38 20.34 -12.03 -21.24
C LEU A 38 19.67 -12.12 -22.61
N PHE A 39 19.04 -11.04 -23.04
CA PHE A 39 18.36 -10.94 -24.32
C PHE A 39 18.33 -9.47 -24.75
N ALA A 40 18.46 -9.24 -26.06
CA ALA A 40 18.36 -7.92 -26.65
C ALA A 40 17.09 -7.86 -27.51
N ILE A 41 16.27 -6.84 -27.30
CA ILE A 41 15.12 -6.54 -28.14
C ILE A 41 15.54 -5.39 -29.04
N ARG A 42 15.70 -5.70 -30.33
CA ARG A 42 16.14 -4.73 -31.33
C ARG A 42 14.95 -3.98 -31.93
N SER A 43 15.22 -2.79 -32.47
CA SER A 43 14.26 -2.01 -33.26
C SER A 43 12.94 -1.68 -32.52
N VAL A 44 13.02 -1.42 -31.22
CA VAL A 44 11.83 -1.06 -30.42
C VAL A 44 11.64 0.45 -30.43
N SER A 45 10.41 0.93 -30.58
CA SER A 45 10.12 2.37 -30.45
C SER A 45 10.56 2.88 -29.08
N LEU A 46 11.36 3.96 -29.05
CA LEU A 46 11.82 4.61 -27.81
C LEU A 46 10.66 4.92 -26.86
N SER A 47 9.56 5.40 -27.43
CA SER A 47 8.34 5.69 -26.70
C SER A 47 7.82 4.45 -25.97
N LEU A 48 7.73 3.31 -26.66
CA LEU A 48 7.26 2.05 -26.07
C LEU A 48 8.16 1.59 -24.93
N VAL A 49 9.48 1.74 -25.07
CA VAL A 49 10.46 1.38 -24.03
C VAL A 49 10.26 2.23 -22.78
N ILE A 50 10.16 3.55 -22.94
CA ILE A 50 9.98 4.49 -21.81
C ILE A 50 8.64 4.22 -21.10
N TYR A 51 7.53 4.16 -21.84
CA TYR A 51 6.23 3.89 -21.24
C TYR A 51 6.17 2.51 -20.60
N GLY A 52 6.73 1.50 -21.28
CA GLY A 52 6.82 0.14 -20.78
C GLY A 52 7.58 0.07 -19.46
N ALA A 53 8.74 0.72 -19.37
CA ALA A 53 9.54 0.77 -18.14
C ALA A 53 8.79 1.42 -16.97
N ILE A 54 8.06 2.52 -17.24
CA ILE A 54 7.24 3.20 -16.22
C ILE A 54 6.13 2.27 -15.72
N VAL A 55 5.38 1.64 -16.63
CA VAL A 55 4.29 0.72 -16.26
C VAL A 55 4.82 -0.47 -15.47
N VAL A 56 5.90 -1.09 -15.94
CA VAL A 56 6.56 -2.20 -15.23
C VAL A 56 7.02 -1.76 -13.83
N GLY A 57 7.62 -0.58 -13.70
CA GLY A 57 8.03 -0.02 -12.42
C GLY A 57 6.86 0.20 -11.45
N MET A 58 5.73 0.72 -11.93
CA MET A 58 4.51 0.89 -11.12
C MET A 58 3.96 -0.46 -10.65
N VAL A 59 3.85 -1.43 -11.56
CA VAL A 59 3.38 -2.79 -11.22
C VAL A 59 4.32 -3.45 -10.22
N PHE A 60 5.62 -3.28 -10.38
CA PHE A 60 6.62 -3.78 -9.44
C PHE A 60 6.47 -3.15 -8.06
N MET A 61 6.36 -1.83 -7.96
CA MET A 61 6.11 -1.15 -6.69
C MET A 61 4.80 -1.61 -6.04
N LEU A 62 3.74 -1.77 -6.83
CA LEU A 62 2.45 -2.26 -6.34
C LEU A 62 2.57 -3.69 -5.79
N ALA A 63 3.27 -4.58 -6.49
CA ALA A 63 3.51 -5.94 -6.02
C ALA A 63 4.32 -5.97 -4.71
N VAL A 64 5.36 -5.15 -4.61
CA VAL A 64 6.17 -5.01 -3.39
C VAL A 64 5.32 -4.46 -2.24
N SER A 65 4.51 -3.43 -2.50
CA SER A 65 3.63 -2.82 -1.51
C SER A 65 2.59 -3.80 -0.98
N LEU A 66 1.90 -4.54 -1.86
CA LEU A 66 0.93 -5.57 -1.47
C LEU A 66 1.55 -6.63 -0.57
N ARG A 67 2.79 -7.06 -0.87
CA ARG A 67 3.51 -8.04 -0.04
C ARG A 67 3.83 -7.48 1.34
N GLY A 68 4.19 -6.20 1.42
CA GLY A 68 4.38 -5.49 2.69
C GLY A 68 3.09 -5.40 3.49
N ASP A 69 1.99 -5.05 2.83
CA ASP A 69 0.70 -4.81 3.47
C ASP A 69 0.10 -6.09 4.08
N VAL A 70 0.17 -7.22 3.35
CA VAL A 70 -0.25 -8.53 3.87
C VAL A 70 0.57 -8.96 5.09
N ARG A 71 1.86 -8.61 5.14
CA ARG A 71 2.72 -8.93 6.28
C ARG A 71 2.37 -8.08 7.50
N THR A 72 2.09 -6.80 7.30
CA THR A 72 1.71 -5.87 8.36
C THR A 72 0.32 -6.18 8.91
N GLY A 73 -0.64 -6.52 8.06
CA GLY A 73 -1.99 -6.91 8.48
C GLY A 73 -1.99 -8.13 9.40
N LYS A 74 -1.23 -9.18 9.05
CA LYS A 74 -1.06 -10.36 9.92
C LYS A 74 -0.34 -10.05 11.23
N ALA A 75 0.53 -9.04 11.25
CA ALA A 75 1.20 -8.62 12.48
C ALA A 75 0.21 -7.90 13.39
N LEU A 76 -0.58 -6.96 12.85
CA LEU A 76 -1.63 -6.26 13.61
C LEU A 76 -2.65 -7.23 14.21
N GLU A 77 -3.11 -8.22 13.44
CA GLU A 77 -4.08 -9.21 13.91
C GLU A 77 -3.58 -10.01 15.12
N ARG A 78 -2.27 -10.31 15.16
CA ARG A 78 -1.64 -10.95 16.33
C ARG A 78 -1.56 -10.00 17.52
N TYR A 79 -1.25 -8.72 17.30
CA TYR A 79 -1.20 -7.75 18.39
C TYR A 79 -2.58 -7.50 18.99
N ASP A 80 -3.63 -7.43 18.17
CA ASP A 80 -5.01 -7.29 18.64
C ASP A 80 -5.45 -8.50 19.48
N GLN A 81 -5.07 -9.72 19.08
CA GLN A 81 -5.34 -10.94 19.87
C GLN A 81 -4.62 -10.91 21.23
N ILE A 82 -3.34 -10.53 21.25
CA ILE A 82 -2.59 -10.42 22.51
C ILE A 82 -3.20 -9.34 23.42
N ALA A 83 -3.63 -8.21 22.86
CA ALA A 83 -4.27 -7.15 23.64
C ALA A 83 -5.63 -7.62 24.22
N ALA A 84 -6.41 -8.37 23.44
CA ALA A 84 -7.68 -8.93 23.89
C ALA A 84 -7.49 -9.98 25.00
N ASP A 85 -6.51 -10.87 24.87
CA ASP A 85 -6.20 -11.90 25.87
C ASP A 85 -5.74 -11.25 27.20
N VAL A 86 -4.86 -10.24 27.13
CA VAL A 86 -4.38 -9.52 28.33
C VAL A 86 -5.53 -8.79 29.05
N LEU A 87 -6.45 -8.16 28.30
CA LEU A 87 -7.60 -7.49 28.89
C LEU A 87 -8.52 -8.49 29.61
N ARG A 88 -8.71 -9.67 29.01
CA ARG A 88 -9.54 -10.72 29.58
C ARG A 88 -8.93 -11.31 30.85
N ASP A 89 -7.63 -11.54 30.87
CA ASP A 89 -6.92 -12.04 32.07
C ASP A 89 -7.05 -11.04 33.24
N ILE A 90 -6.94 -9.73 32.97
CA ILE A 90 -7.12 -8.68 33.99
C ILE A 90 -8.56 -8.65 34.52
N GLU A 91 -9.55 -8.90 33.67
CA GLU A 91 -10.96 -8.94 34.07
C GLU A 91 -11.26 -10.17 34.94
N GLU A 92 -10.76 -11.36 34.57
CA GLU A 92 -10.90 -12.59 35.36
C GLU A 92 -10.20 -12.48 36.73
N ASP A 93 -9.01 -11.86 36.78
CA ASP A 93 -8.30 -11.58 38.03
C ASP A 93 -9.04 -10.55 38.90
N GLY A 94 -9.62 -9.50 38.32
CA GLY A 94 -10.41 -8.51 39.06
C GLY A 94 -11.68 -9.12 39.69
N GLU A 95 -12.39 -9.96 38.94
CA GLU A 95 -13.63 -10.58 39.39
C GLU A 95 -13.39 -11.62 40.50
N SER A 96 -12.26 -12.33 40.45
CA SER A 96 -11.89 -13.30 41.49
C SER A 96 -11.50 -12.64 42.80
N VAL A 97 -10.81 -11.48 42.76
CA VAL A 97 -10.52 -10.66 43.94
C VAL A 97 -11.80 -10.13 44.57
N GLU A 98 -12.73 -9.59 43.78
CA GLU A 98 -13.98 -9.03 44.28
C GLU A 98 -14.85 -10.10 44.99
N ARG A 99 -14.96 -11.30 44.41
CA ARG A 99 -15.67 -12.42 45.05
C ARG A 99 -15.02 -12.86 46.36
N GLU A 100 -13.69 -12.82 46.46
CA GLU A 100 -12.98 -13.18 47.70
C GLU A 100 -13.21 -12.14 48.81
N VAL A 101 -13.28 -10.85 48.47
CA VAL A 101 -13.58 -9.77 49.42
C VAL A 101 -15.01 -9.89 49.96
N VAL A 102 -16.00 -10.07 49.08
CA VAL A 102 -17.41 -10.22 49.47
C VAL A 102 -17.61 -11.43 50.39
N LYS A 103 -16.93 -12.54 50.10
CA LYS A 103 -17.00 -13.75 50.92
C LYS A 103 -16.41 -13.55 52.31
N LYS A 104 -15.30 -12.82 52.43
CA LYS A 104 -14.67 -12.48 53.72
C LYS A 104 -15.51 -11.50 54.54
N GLU A 105 -16.25 -10.59 53.91
CA GLU A 105 -17.19 -9.71 54.63
C GLU A 105 -18.42 -10.47 55.14
N ALA A 106 -18.95 -11.40 54.36
CA ALA A 106 -20.10 -12.22 54.75
C ALA A 106 -19.78 -13.17 55.92
N GLU A 107 -18.56 -13.68 56.03
CA GLU A 107 -18.13 -14.56 57.12
C GLU A 107 -17.83 -13.83 58.43
N LYS A 108 -17.75 -12.50 58.38
CA LYS A 108 -17.44 -11.64 59.54
C LYS A 108 -18.69 -11.09 60.24
N THR A 109 -19.88 -11.41 59.73
CA THR A 109 -21.19 -11.00 60.25
C THR A 109 -21.90 -12.18 60.90
#